data_AF-L8H546-F1
#
_entry.id   AF-L8H546-F1
#
_cell.length_a   1.000
_cell.length_b   1.000
_cell.length_c   1.000
_cell.angle_alpha   90.00
_cell.angle_beta   90.00
_cell.angle_gamma   90.00
#
_symmetry.space_group_name_H-M   'P 1'
#
loop_
_entity.id
_entity.type
_entity.pdbx_description
1 polymer ?
#
loop_
_entity_poly.entity_id
_entity_poly.type
_entity_poly.pdbx_seq_one_letter_code
_entity_poly.pdbx_strand_id
1 'polypeptide(L)'
;MEKQEAPSRALHEAWKEYPSIIPHHLVSKLDPKDKEAKWVVLEKVHGANFCFVVNEAEVVTARRTAVLPADERFYGWQEVLTKYRPALHDLYHRVRTLPKLSDTTEVCVFGELFGGKYPHTEVAWRDVPK
;
A
#
# COMPACT_ATOMS: atom_id res chain seq x y z
N MET A 1 -18.43 18.52 2.87
CA MET A 1 -17.62 17.46 3.48
C MET A 1 -18.48 16.21 3.50
N GLU A 2 -18.24 15.32 2.55
CA GLU A 2 -18.93 14.04 2.45
C GLU A 2 -18.38 13.15 3.57
N LYS A 3 -19.25 12.68 4.47
CA LYS A 3 -18.84 11.75 5.52
C LYS A 3 -18.45 10.44 4.83
N GLN A 4 -17.20 10.03 4.95
CA GLN A 4 -16.84 8.65 4.64
C GLN A 4 -17.54 7.74 5.64
N GLU A 5 -18.43 6.88 5.15
CA GLU A 5 -19.03 5.80 5.93
C GLU A 5 -17.92 4.87 6.46
N ALA A 6 -18.21 4.16 7.55
CA ALA A 6 -17.28 3.17 8.08
C ALA A 6 -16.96 2.13 6.99
N PRO A 7 -15.70 1.72 6.84
CA PRO A 7 -15.30 0.80 5.80
C PRO A 7 -16.10 -0.50 5.89
N SER A 8 -16.47 -1.07 4.74
CA SER A 8 -17.19 -2.34 4.77
C SER A 8 -16.35 -3.40 5.49
N ARG A 9 -17.03 -4.21 6.31
CA ARG A 9 -16.42 -5.33 7.02
C ARG A 9 -15.62 -6.26 6.09
N ALA A 10 -16.08 -6.40 4.84
CA ALA A 10 -15.43 -7.20 3.81
C ALA A 10 -14.00 -6.72 3.51
N LEU A 11 -13.78 -5.41 3.32
CA LEU A 11 -12.43 -4.91 3.03
C LEU A 11 -11.48 -5.00 4.22
N HIS A 12 -12.02 -4.86 5.44
CA HIS A 12 -11.23 -5.04 6.65
C HIS A 12 -10.73 -6.48 6.80
N GLU A 13 -11.56 -7.46 6.42
CA GLU A 13 -11.21 -8.88 6.44
C GLU A 13 -10.31 -9.29 5.24
N ALA A 14 -10.40 -8.58 4.11
CA ALA A 14 -9.58 -8.83 2.93
C ALA A 14 -8.11 -8.40 3.11
N TRP A 15 -7.85 -7.41 3.97
CA TRP A 15 -6.50 -6.96 4.27
C TRP A 15 -5.66 -8.07 4.93
N LYS A 16 -4.41 -8.20 4.49
CA LYS A 16 -3.42 -9.13 5.05
C LYS A 16 -2.12 -8.40 5.34
N GLU A 17 -1.42 -8.81 6.39
CA GLU A 17 -0.10 -8.26 6.71
C GLU A 17 0.90 -8.54 5.57
N TYR A 18 1.72 -7.53 5.26
CA TYR A 18 2.78 -7.66 4.27
C TYR A 18 3.87 -8.63 4.77
N PRO A 19 4.34 -9.59 3.93
CA PRO A 19 5.37 -10.54 4.34
C PRO A 19 6.66 -9.87 4.80
N SER A 20 7.29 -10.44 5.83
CA SER A 20 8.61 -9.99 6.27
C SER A 20 9.70 -10.38 5.27
N ILE A 21 10.63 -9.47 5.01
CA ILE A 21 11.77 -9.71 4.12
C ILE A 21 12.89 -10.40 4.91
N ILE A 22 13.39 -11.52 4.39
CA ILE A 22 14.53 -12.23 4.97
C ILE A 22 15.80 -11.40 4.73
N PRO A 23 16.60 -11.10 5.78
CA PRO A 23 17.81 -10.33 5.61
C PRO A 23 18.89 -11.11 4.84
N HIS A 24 19.77 -10.40 4.13
CA HIS A 24 20.75 -10.99 3.21
C HIS A 24 21.71 -12.00 3.85
N HIS A 25 22.02 -11.87 5.14
CA HIS A 25 22.88 -12.81 5.85
C HIS A 25 22.18 -14.14 6.18
N LEU A 26 20.87 -14.24 5.95
CA LEU A 26 20.07 -15.47 6.08
C LEU A 26 19.69 -16.07 4.72
N VAL A 27 20.37 -15.69 3.63
CA VAL A 27 20.15 -16.23 2.27
C VAL A 27 20.32 -17.76 2.21
N SER A 28 21.08 -18.36 3.13
CA SER A 28 21.18 -19.82 3.26
C SER A 28 19.86 -20.51 3.62
N LYS A 29 18.85 -19.75 4.07
CA LYS A 29 17.48 -20.23 4.37
C LYS A 29 16.53 -20.16 3.16
N LEU A 30 16.98 -19.68 2.00
CA LEU A 30 16.16 -19.69 0.78
C LEU A 30 15.88 -21.14 0.34
N ASP A 31 14.69 -21.37 -0.21
CA ASP A 31 14.35 -22.67 -0.78
C ASP A 31 15.30 -22.93 -1.97
N PRO A 32 15.91 -24.11 -2.09
CA PRO A 32 16.77 -24.44 -3.22
C PRO A 32 16.15 -24.12 -4.59
N LYS A 33 14.82 -24.26 -4.73
CA LYS A 33 14.10 -23.92 -5.97
C LYS A 33 14.19 -22.43 -6.33
N ASP A 34 14.35 -21.56 -5.34
CA ASP A 34 14.38 -20.11 -5.53
C ASP A 34 15.71 -19.66 -6.16
N LYS A 35 16.78 -20.48 -6.06
CA LYS A 35 18.09 -20.18 -6.68
C LYS A 35 18.03 -20.10 -8.21
N GLU A 36 17.11 -20.85 -8.81
CA GLU A 36 16.94 -20.90 -10.27
C GLU A 36 15.82 -19.95 -10.76
N ALA A 37 15.14 -19.28 -9.84
CA ALA A 37 14.11 -18.32 -10.18
C ALA A 37 14.69 -17.06 -10.84
N LYS A 38 13.86 -16.33 -11.59
CA LYS A 38 14.20 -14.98 -12.04
C LYS A 38 14.00 -13.99 -10.91
N TRP A 39 15.04 -13.25 -10.57
CA TRP A 39 15.03 -12.27 -9.48
C TRP A 39 14.91 -10.84 -10.03
N VAL A 40 14.29 -9.97 -9.22
CA VAL A 40 14.27 -8.52 -9.42
C VAL A 40 14.82 -7.84 -8.18
N VAL A 41 15.61 -6.79 -8.38
CA VAL A 41 16.13 -5.94 -7.31
C VAL A 41 15.48 -4.58 -7.43
N LEU A 42 14.90 -4.10 -6.33
CA LEU A 42 14.29 -2.79 -6.20
C LEU A 42 14.96 -2.05 -5.04
N GLU A 43 14.93 -0.72 -5.09
CA GLU A 43 15.37 0.09 -3.96
C GLU A 43 14.48 -0.19 -2.73
N LYS A 44 15.12 -0.40 -1.58
CA LYS A 44 14.40 -0.44 -0.31
C LYS A 44 14.23 0.98 0.22
N VAL A 45 13.10 1.59 -0.11
CA VAL A 45 12.70 2.91 0.42
C VAL A 45 12.57 2.84 1.95
N HIS A 46 12.99 3.91 2.63
CA HIS A 46 12.81 4.07 4.07
C HIS A 46 11.62 5.00 4.33
N GLY A 47 10.54 4.43 4.85
CA GLY A 47 9.36 5.18 5.27
C GLY A 47 8.50 4.33 6.20
N ALA A 48 7.20 4.34 5.96
CA ALA A 48 6.23 3.50 6.66
C ALA A 48 5.50 2.59 5.66
N ASN A 49 5.40 1.30 5.98
CA ASN A 49 4.62 0.37 5.18
C ASN A 49 3.17 0.84 5.08
N PHE A 50 2.64 0.83 3.86
CA PHE A 50 1.31 1.33 3.56
C PHE A 50 0.63 0.45 2.52
N CYS A 51 -0.68 0.29 2.65
CA CYS A 51 -1.47 -0.54 1.76
C CYS A 51 -2.78 0.16 1.43
N PHE A 52 -3.19 0.08 0.16
CA PHE A 52 -4.57 0.32 -0.25
C PHE A 52 -5.26 -1.01 -0.47
N VAL A 53 -6.46 -1.17 0.05
CA VAL A 53 -7.35 -2.28 -0.31
C VAL A 53 -8.53 -1.67 -1.07
N VAL A 54 -8.67 -2.05 -2.33
CA VAL A 54 -9.67 -1.50 -3.25
C VAL A 54 -10.62 -2.59 -3.72
N ASN A 55 -11.90 -2.26 -3.76
CA ASN A 55 -12.92 -3.00 -4.49
C ASN A 55 -13.67 -2.07 -5.45
N GLU A 56 -14.80 -2.53 -5.96
CA GLU A 56 -15.63 -1.76 -6.89
C GLU A 56 -16.18 -0.45 -6.28
N ALA A 57 -16.51 -0.45 -5.00
CA ALA A 57 -17.24 0.65 -4.37
C ALA A 57 -16.32 1.64 -3.62
N GLU A 58 -15.26 1.15 -2.99
CA GLU A 58 -14.51 1.94 -2.02
C GLU A 58 -13.02 1.57 -1.99
N VAL A 59 -12.25 2.39 -1.25
CA VAL A 59 -10.83 2.18 -0.97
C VAL A 59 -10.58 2.42 0.50
N VAL A 60 -10.00 1.43 1.16
CA VAL A 60 -9.51 1.52 2.54
C VAL A 60 -7.99 1.52 2.56
N THR A 61 -7.40 2.06 3.61
CA THR A 61 -5.96 2.13 3.79
C THR A 61 -5.54 1.35 5.03
N ALA A 62 -4.33 0.84 5.01
CA ALA A 62 -3.77 0.10 6.13
C ALA A 62 -2.29 0.43 6.30
N ARG A 63 -1.85 0.41 7.56
CA ARG A 63 -0.44 0.29 7.94
C ARG A 63 -0.07 -1.18 8.08
N ARG A 64 1.20 -1.45 8.39
CA ARG A 64 1.73 -2.82 8.54
C ARG A 64 0.85 -3.76 9.38
N THR A 65 0.28 -3.25 10.46
CA THR A 65 -0.38 -4.06 11.49
C THR A 65 -1.89 -3.92 11.56
N ALA A 66 -2.48 -2.96 10.84
CA ALA A 66 -3.92 -2.71 10.90
C ALA A 66 -4.42 -1.83 9.76
N VAL A 67 -5.70 -1.96 9.45
CA VAL A 67 -6.48 -0.96 8.70
C VAL A 67 -6.52 0.35 9.48
N LEU A 68 -6.41 1.48 8.77
CA LEU A 68 -6.42 2.81 9.36
C LEU A 68 -7.87 3.33 9.49
N PRO A 69 -8.30 3.73 10.69
CA PRO A 69 -9.50 4.55 10.89
C PRO A 69 -9.40 5.89 10.15
N ALA A 70 -10.54 6.42 9.72
CA ALA A 70 -10.61 7.66 8.94
C ALA A 70 -10.02 8.89 9.66
N ASP A 71 -10.12 8.90 11.00
CA ASP A 71 -9.61 9.95 11.89
C ASP A 71 -8.20 9.69 12.42
N GLU A 72 -7.58 8.55 12.09
CA GLU A 72 -6.21 8.27 12.52
C GLU A 72 -5.22 9.20 11.83
N ARG A 73 -4.37 9.84 12.66
CA ARG A 73 -3.22 10.62 12.20
C ARG A 73 -2.07 9.68 11.85
N PHE A 74 -1.82 9.52 10.55
CA PHE A 74 -0.76 8.66 10.04
C PHE A 74 -0.07 9.30 8.83
N TYR A 75 0.87 10.21 9.08
CA TYR A 75 1.75 10.81 8.05
C TYR A 75 1.01 11.43 6.84
N GLY A 76 -0.15 12.06 7.04
CA GLY A 76 -0.90 12.70 5.95
C GLY A 76 -1.43 11.75 4.88
N TRP A 77 -1.64 10.47 5.22
CA TRP A 77 -2.08 9.43 4.30
C TRP A 77 -3.34 9.78 3.49
N GLN A 78 -4.22 10.64 4.03
CA GLN A 78 -5.43 11.09 3.35
C GLN A 78 -5.14 11.83 2.05
N GLU A 79 -4.07 12.63 1.98
CA GLU A 79 -3.67 13.33 0.75
C GLU A 79 -3.22 12.34 -0.32
N VAL A 80 -2.49 11.30 0.10
CA VAL A 80 -2.01 10.23 -0.79
C VAL A 80 -3.19 9.41 -1.31
N LEU A 81 -4.14 9.03 -0.45
CA LEU A 81 -5.37 8.36 -0.88
C LEU A 81 -6.16 9.23 -1.87
N THR A 82 -6.34 10.51 -1.58
CA THR A 82 -7.06 11.44 -2.46
C THR A 82 -6.40 11.51 -3.84
N LYS A 83 -5.07 11.61 -3.89
CA LYS A 83 -4.30 11.65 -5.14
C LYS A 83 -4.44 10.37 -5.97
N TYR A 84 -4.37 9.19 -5.34
CA TYR A 84 -4.29 7.92 -6.06
C TYR A 84 -5.62 7.17 -6.22
N ARG A 85 -6.70 7.60 -5.54
CA ARG A 85 -8.01 6.94 -5.62
C ARG A 85 -8.48 6.64 -7.06
N PRO A 86 -8.43 7.57 -8.04
CA PRO A 86 -8.86 7.26 -9.40
C PRO A 86 -8.03 6.12 -10.03
N ALA A 87 -6.71 6.16 -9.87
CA ALA A 87 -5.81 5.15 -10.42
C ALA A 87 -5.99 3.77 -9.75
N LEU A 88 -6.39 3.74 -8.48
CA LEU A 88 -6.69 2.49 -7.75
C LEU A 88 -7.96 1.82 -8.27
N HIS A 89 -9.02 2.58 -8.55
CA HIS A 89 -10.23 2.03 -9.18
C HIS A 89 -9.94 1.55 -10.60
N ASP A 90 -9.20 2.33 -11.40
CA ASP A 90 -8.77 1.90 -12.73
C ASP A 90 -7.97 0.60 -12.68
N LEU A 91 -7.06 0.46 -11.71
CA LEU A 91 -6.30 -0.76 -11.49
C LEU A 91 -7.21 -1.94 -11.15
N TYR A 92 -8.16 -1.77 -10.23
CA TYR A 92 -9.12 -2.80 -9.85
C TYR A 92 -9.89 -3.33 -11.08
N HIS A 93 -10.45 -2.43 -11.90
CA HIS A 93 -11.17 -2.83 -13.10
C HIS A 93 -10.26 -3.53 -14.11
N ARG A 94 -9.03 -3.03 -14.32
CA ARG A 94 -8.05 -3.65 -15.23
C ARG A 94 -7.66 -5.05 -14.78
N VAL A 95 -7.44 -5.28 -13.49
CA VAL A 95 -7.15 -6.62 -12.95
C VAL A 95 -8.27 -7.59 -13.31
N ARG A 96 -9.54 -7.17 -13.18
CA ARG A 96 -10.70 -8.00 -13.52
C ARG A 96 -10.89 -8.25 -15.01
N THR A 97 -10.24 -7.49 -15.89
CA THR A 97 -10.20 -7.81 -17.33
C THR A 97 -9.24 -8.96 -17.65
N LEU A 98 -8.36 -9.34 -16.72
CA LEU A 98 -7.41 -10.43 -16.94
C LEU A 98 -8.14 -11.78 -16.79
N PRO A 99 -8.06 -12.70 -17.76
CA PRO A 99 -8.84 -13.94 -17.76
C PRO A 99 -8.69 -14.82 -16.52
N LYS A 100 -7.52 -14.79 -15.86
CA LYS A 100 -7.22 -15.59 -14.67
C LYS A 100 -7.59 -14.92 -13.34
N LEU A 101 -8.01 -13.66 -13.38
CA LEU A 101 -8.25 -12.81 -12.21
C LEU A 101 -9.63 -12.11 -12.31
N SER A 102 -10.51 -12.58 -13.19
CA SER A 102 -11.81 -11.94 -13.46
C SER A 102 -12.80 -12.04 -12.30
N ASP A 103 -12.58 -12.99 -11.39
CA ASP A 103 -13.31 -13.20 -10.14
C ASP A 103 -12.72 -12.41 -8.95
N THR A 104 -11.68 -11.62 -9.16
CA THR A 104 -11.03 -10.80 -8.10
C THR A 104 -12.02 -9.85 -7.44
N THR A 105 -12.32 -10.07 -6.17
CA THR A 105 -13.23 -9.26 -5.34
C THR A 105 -12.55 -8.01 -4.77
N GLU A 106 -11.25 -8.11 -4.45
CA GLU A 106 -10.45 -7.01 -3.92
C GLU A 106 -9.02 -7.04 -4.46
N VAL A 107 -8.39 -5.86 -4.54
CA VAL A 107 -6.96 -5.74 -4.85
C VAL A 107 -6.25 -5.04 -3.69
N CYS A 108 -5.21 -5.68 -3.15
CA CYS A 108 -4.30 -5.09 -2.18
C CYS A 108 -3.07 -4.50 -2.89
N VAL A 109 -2.84 -3.20 -2.75
CA VAL A 109 -1.70 -2.48 -3.32
C VAL A 109 -0.77 -2.07 -2.19
N PHE A 110 0.35 -2.77 -2.06
CA PHE A 110 1.39 -2.47 -1.06
C PHE A 110 2.42 -1.48 -1.60
N GLY A 111 2.89 -0.61 -0.72
CA GLY A 111 3.97 0.32 -0.98
C GLY A 111 4.56 0.89 0.29
N GLU A 112 5.39 1.91 0.11
CA GLU A 112 6.00 2.66 1.21
C GLU A 112 5.45 4.09 1.18
N LEU A 113 4.88 4.55 2.29
CA LEU A 113 4.59 5.96 2.51
C LEU A 113 5.87 6.63 3.02
N PHE A 114 6.44 7.52 2.20
CA PHE A 114 7.73 8.14 2.48
C PHE A 114 7.75 9.62 2.07
N GLY A 115 8.80 10.33 2.48
CA GLY A 115 8.95 11.76 2.25
C GLY A 115 8.62 12.56 3.49
N GLY A 116 8.05 13.75 3.32
CA GLY A 116 7.74 14.64 4.45
C GLY A 116 8.97 15.25 5.13
N LYS A 117 10.16 15.15 4.52
CA LYS A 117 11.32 16.00 4.82
C LYS A 117 12.34 15.91 3.70
N TYR A 118 12.83 17.06 3.22
CA TYR A 118 13.98 17.11 2.32
C TYR A 118 14.91 18.24 2.79
N PRO A 119 15.99 17.93 3.53
CA PRO A 119 16.80 18.93 4.22
C PRO A 119 17.84 19.58 3.29
N HIS A 120 17.36 20.30 2.27
CA HIS A 120 18.20 21.04 1.34
C HIS A 120 17.85 22.53 1.38
N THR A 121 18.86 23.40 1.48
CA THR A 121 18.68 24.85 1.66
C THR A 121 17.92 25.52 0.51
N GLU A 122 18.01 24.96 -0.69
CA GLU A 122 17.34 25.47 -1.89
C GLU A 122 15.93 24.87 -2.09
N VAL A 123 15.49 23.97 -1.21
CA VAL A 123 14.16 23.36 -1.31
C VAL A 123 13.28 23.92 -0.20
N ALA A 124 12.32 24.76 -0.59
CA ALA A 124 11.37 25.34 0.34
C ALA A 124 10.57 24.23 1.05
N TRP A 125 10.48 24.35 2.37
CA TRP A 125 9.72 23.43 3.20
C TRP A 125 8.23 23.81 3.21
N ARG A 126 7.36 22.80 3.14
CA ARG A 126 5.93 22.95 3.44
C ARG A 126 5.65 22.15 4.70
N ASP A 127 5.13 22.83 5.72
CA ASP A 127 4.63 22.16 6.91
C ASP A 127 3.40 21.33 6.55
N VAL A 128 3.58 20.01 6.46
CA VAL A 128 2.47 19.06 6.40
C VAL A 128 2.05 18.76 7.84
N PRO A 129 0.77 18.97 8.20
CA PRO A 129 0.29 18.64 9.54
C PRO A 129 0.57 17.17 9.90
N LYS A 130 1.07 16.94 11.11
CA LYS A 130 1.26 15.60 11.68
C LYS A 130 -0.04 14.99 12.18
#